data_AF-A0AAX4F0P8-F1
#
_entry.id   AF-A0AAX4F0P8-F1
#
_cell.length_a   1.000
_cell.length_b   1.000
_cell.length_c   1.000
_cell.angle_alpha   90.00
_cell.angle_beta   90.00
_cell.angle_gamma   90.00
#
_symmetry.space_group_name_H-M   'P 1'
#
loop_
_entity.id
_entity.type
_entity.pdbx_description
1 polymer ?
#
loop_
_entity_poly.entity_id
_entity_poly.type
_entity_poly.pdbx_seq_one_letter_code
_entity_poly.pdbx_strand_id
1 'polypeptide(L)'
;MEWFYRVPGVQALQAADAFFAFFEVPYDADQLSRCQVPVLREFRRRLMAAVPLRNALDDAPNADWQLARRLLAESYQQWVGGGRDDAEI
;
A
#
# COMPACT_ATOMS: atom_id res chain seq x y z
N MET A 1 -10.84 5.92 10.78
CA MET A 1 -10.23 4.79 10.01
C MET A 1 -11.23 4.10 9.06
N GLU A 2 -12.45 4.59 8.89
CA GLU A 2 -13.54 3.81 8.29
C GLU A 2 -13.53 3.72 6.76
N TRP A 3 -12.83 4.60 6.04
CA TRP A 3 -12.85 4.61 4.57
C TRP A 3 -12.15 3.41 3.95
N PHE A 4 -11.03 2.94 4.54
CA PHE A 4 -10.32 1.77 4.03
C PHE A 4 -11.20 0.53 4.15
N TYR A 5 -11.92 0.36 5.26
CA TYR A 5 -12.88 -0.74 5.44
C TYR A 5 -14.09 -0.68 4.48
N ARG A 6 -14.32 0.44 3.78
CA ARG A 6 -15.32 0.52 2.70
C ARG A 6 -14.84 -0.10 1.40
N VAL A 7 -13.53 -0.35 1.23
CA VAL A 7 -13.01 -1.05 0.05
C VAL A 7 -13.55 -2.49 0.08
N PRO A 8 -14.39 -2.89 -0.88
CA PRO A 8 -14.97 -4.22 -0.89
C PRO A 8 -13.87 -5.28 -1.00
N GLY A 9 -13.90 -6.29 -0.12
CA GLY A 9 -12.92 -7.39 -0.11
C GLY A 9 -11.67 -7.15 0.74
N VAL A 10 -11.34 -5.90 1.11
CA VAL A 10 -10.10 -5.58 1.85
C VAL A 10 -10.03 -6.24 3.24
N GLN A 11 -11.19 -6.41 3.88
CA GLN A 11 -11.34 -7.01 5.20
C GLN A 11 -11.22 -8.55 5.17
N ALA A 12 -11.37 -9.16 3.99
CA ALA A 12 -11.11 -10.58 3.79
C ALA A 12 -9.61 -10.86 3.58
N LEU A 13 -8.81 -9.83 3.26
CA LEU A 13 -7.37 -9.94 3.06
C LEU A 13 -6.68 -9.94 4.44
N GLN A 14 -6.22 -11.11 4.84
CA GLN A 14 -5.46 -11.29 6.09
C GLN A 14 -3.95 -11.43 5.85
N ALA A 15 -3.55 -11.74 4.61
CA ALA A 15 -2.16 -11.93 4.21
C ALA A 15 -1.63 -10.70 3.45
N ALA A 16 -0.37 -10.33 3.68
CA ALA A 16 0.30 -9.23 2.99
C ALA A 16 0.21 -9.40 1.47
N ASP A 17 0.62 -10.57 0.97
CA ASP A 17 0.56 -11.00 -0.42
C ASP A 17 -0.80 -10.74 -1.09
N ALA A 18 -1.89 -11.06 -0.37
CA ALA A 18 -3.25 -10.88 -0.84
C ALA A 18 -3.60 -9.40 -1.05
N PHE A 19 -3.03 -8.47 -0.26
CA PHE A 19 -3.17 -7.03 -0.53
C PHE A 19 -2.49 -6.63 -1.84
N PHE A 20 -1.27 -7.09 -2.08
CA PHE A 20 -0.57 -6.74 -3.31
C PHE A 20 -1.24 -7.33 -4.56
N ALA A 21 -1.70 -8.58 -4.46
CA ALA A 21 -2.48 -9.22 -5.52
C ALA A 21 -3.81 -8.47 -5.77
N PHE A 22 -4.52 -8.06 -4.71
CA PHE A 22 -5.79 -7.34 -4.82
C PHE A 22 -5.64 -5.93 -5.40
N PHE A 23 -4.57 -5.22 -5.06
CA PHE A 23 -4.29 -3.87 -5.57
C PHE A 23 -3.50 -3.86 -6.88
N GLU A 24 -3.23 -5.04 -7.46
CA GLU A 24 -2.44 -5.18 -8.69
C GLU A 24 -1.13 -4.37 -8.63
N VAL A 25 -0.45 -4.46 -7.48
CA VAL A 25 0.84 -3.84 -7.25
C VAL A 25 1.91 -4.89 -7.58
N PRO A 26 2.90 -4.60 -8.42
CA PRO A 26 4.01 -5.52 -8.65
C PRO A 26 4.81 -5.68 -7.35
N TYR A 27 4.94 -6.91 -6.88
CA TYR A 27 5.72 -7.27 -5.70
C TYR A 27 6.52 -8.53 -5.96
N ASP A 28 7.62 -8.68 -5.23
CA ASP A 28 8.43 -9.89 -5.21
C ASP A 28 8.10 -10.66 -3.93
N ALA A 29 7.67 -11.92 -4.07
CA ALA A 29 7.20 -12.71 -2.94
C ALA A 29 8.31 -13.03 -1.93
N ASP A 30 9.56 -13.19 -2.38
CA ASP A 30 10.71 -13.47 -1.51
C ASP A 30 11.09 -12.23 -0.69
N GLN A 31 11.13 -11.06 -1.31
CA GLN A 31 11.33 -9.79 -0.59
C GLN A 31 10.16 -9.46 0.32
N LEU A 32 8.92 -9.62 -0.15
CA LEU A 32 7.74 -9.33 0.63
C LEU A 32 7.67 -10.24 1.86
N SER A 33 7.98 -11.53 1.75
CA SER A 33 7.99 -12.42 2.91
C SER A 33 8.99 -11.97 4.00
N ARG A 34 10.10 -11.33 3.62
CA ARG A 34 11.13 -10.81 4.54
C ARG A 34 10.75 -9.45 5.15
N CYS A 35 10.02 -8.62 4.40
CA CYS A 35 9.71 -7.23 4.79
C CYS A 35 8.20 -6.96 4.99
N GLN A 36 7.34 -7.97 4.98
CA GLN A 36 5.87 -7.81 5.03
C GLN A 36 5.40 -7.04 6.27
N VAL A 37 5.97 -7.35 7.44
CA VAL A 37 5.57 -6.73 8.71
C VAL A 37 5.86 -5.23 8.72
N PRO A 38 7.10 -4.77 8.45
CA PRO A 38 7.37 -3.34 8.42
C PRO A 38 6.69 -2.62 7.25
N VAL A 39 6.57 -3.25 6.07
CA VAL A 39 5.88 -2.67 4.90
C VAL A 39 4.40 -2.44 5.19
N LEU A 40 3.69 -3.43 5.75
CA LEU A 40 2.28 -3.29 6.12
C LEU A 40 2.07 -2.28 7.24
N ARG A 41 2.99 -2.21 8.21
CA ARG A 41 2.92 -1.24 9.30
C ARG A 41 3.05 0.19 8.77
N GLU A 42 3.99 0.42 7.85
CA GLU A 42 4.18 1.72 7.21
C GLU A 42 2.97 2.08 6.32
N PHE A 43 2.49 1.12 5.53
CA PHE A 43 1.29 1.28 4.73
C PHE A 43 0.10 1.71 5.59
N ARG A 44 -0.18 1.01 6.70
CA ARG A 44 -1.25 1.38 7.63
C ARG A 44 -1.05 2.78 8.20
N ARG A 45 0.17 3.16 8.56
CA ARG A 45 0.49 4.50 9.08
C ARG A 45 0.23 5.59 8.04
N ARG A 46 0.71 5.42 6.81
CA ARG A 46 0.48 6.36 5.71
C ARG A 46 -1.01 6.45 5.36
N LEU A 47 -1.72 5.33 5.42
CA LEU A 47 -3.15 5.27 5.18
C LEU A 47 -3.93 6.10 6.21
N MET A 48 -3.53 6.06 7.48
CA MET A 48 -4.11 6.95 8.50
C MET A 48 -3.79 8.42 8.24
N ALA A 49 -2.58 8.72 7.81
CA ALA A 49 -2.15 10.09 7.50
C ALA A 49 -2.82 10.66 6.23
N ALA A 50 -3.23 9.79 5.30
CA ALA A 50 -3.90 10.18 4.05
C ALA A 50 -5.41 10.40 4.21
N VAL A 51 -6.02 10.05 5.35
CA VAL A 51 -7.43 10.34 5.70
C VAL A 51 -7.80 11.82 5.48
N PRO A 52 -7.03 12.81 5.98
CA PRO A 52 -7.30 14.23 5.70
C PRO A 52 -7.11 14.62 4.22
N LEU A 53 -6.19 13.98 3.50
CA LEU A 53 -5.99 14.24 2.05
C LEU A 53 -7.20 13.82 1.21
N ARG A 54 -7.89 12.75 1.62
CA ARG A 54 -9.12 12.26 0.97
C ARG A 54 -10.24 13.31 0.97
N ASN A 55 -10.35 14.15 2.00
CA ASN A 55 -11.36 15.22 2.02
C ASN A 55 -11.18 16.23 0.88
N ALA A 56 -9.99 16.31 0.28
CA ALA A 56 -9.73 17.17 -0.87
C ALA A 56 -9.93 16.45 -2.23
N LEU A 57 -10.00 15.11 -2.22
CA LEU A 57 -10.20 14.27 -3.41
C LEU A 57 -11.68 13.89 -3.51
N ASP A 58 -12.52 14.89 -3.75
CA ASP A 58 -13.97 14.73 -3.91
C ASP A 58 -14.30 14.04 -5.27
N ASP A 59 -15.26 13.10 -5.22
CA ASP A 59 -16.02 12.51 -6.35
C ASP A 59 -15.38 11.43 -7.26
N ALA A 60 -14.27 10.77 -6.90
CA ALA A 60 -13.81 9.59 -7.65
C ALA A 60 -14.23 8.27 -6.97
N PRO A 61 -15.09 7.43 -7.58
CA PRO A 61 -15.56 6.17 -6.97
C PRO A 61 -14.42 5.17 -6.69
N ASN A 62 -13.28 5.33 -7.36
CA ASN A 62 -12.09 4.51 -7.19
C ASN A 62 -10.95 5.23 -6.45
N ALA A 63 -11.18 6.44 -5.91
CA ALA A 63 -10.13 7.22 -5.24
C ALA A 63 -9.55 6.47 -4.03
N ASP A 64 -10.42 5.80 -3.27
CA ASP A 64 -10.02 5.00 -2.11
C ASP A 64 -9.12 3.83 -2.50
N TRP A 65 -9.47 3.13 -3.59
CA TRP A 65 -8.69 2.01 -4.09
C TRP A 65 -7.36 2.46 -4.71
N GLN A 66 -7.37 3.53 -5.51
CA GLN A 66 -6.18 4.09 -6.13
C GLN A 66 -5.21 4.68 -5.10
N LEU A 67 -5.73 5.35 -4.07
CA LEU A 67 -4.92 5.89 -2.98
C LEU A 67 -4.28 4.76 -2.18
N ALA A 68 -5.05 3.73 -1.82
CA ALA A 68 -4.50 2.55 -1.13
C ALA A 68 -3.42 1.86 -1.97
N ARG A 69 -3.68 1.64 -3.26
CA ARG A 69 -2.71 1.07 -4.20
C ARG A 69 -1.41 1.88 -4.23
N ARG A 70 -1.51 3.20 -4.35
CA ARG A 70 -0.36 4.10 -4.41
C ARG A 70 0.44 4.06 -3.10
N LEU A 71 -0.23 4.17 -1.97
CA LEU A 71 0.42 4.10 -0.65
C LEU A 71 1.12 2.75 -0.42
N LEU A 72 0.50 1.64 -0.85
CA LEU A 72 1.08 0.31 -0.74
C LEU A 72 2.34 0.18 -1.61
N ALA A 73 2.25 0.61 -2.88
CA ALA A 73 3.39 0.64 -3.80
C ALA A 73 4.53 1.51 -3.26
N GLU A 74 4.24 2.71 -2.77
CA GLU A 74 5.26 3.60 -2.21
C GLU A 74 5.90 3.03 -0.93
N SER A 75 5.11 2.39 -0.06
CA SER A 75 5.66 1.72 1.14
C SER A 75 6.57 0.55 0.77
N TYR A 76 6.21 -0.21 -0.25
CA TYR A 76 7.03 -1.31 -0.75
C TYR A 76 8.29 -0.82 -1.46
N GLN A 77 8.17 0.12 -2.39
CA GLN A 77 9.32 0.73 -3.08
C GLN A 77 10.29 1.41 -2.12
N GLN A 78 9.82 2.02 -1.03
CA GLN A 78 10.73 2.63 -0.05
C GLN A 78 11.55 1.59 0.71
N TRP A 79 11.04 0.36 0.86
CA TRP A 79 11.75 -0.76 1.47
C TRP A 79 12.66 -1.50 0.47
N VAL A 80 12.22 -1.65 -0.77
CA VAL A 80 12.97 -2.36 -1.83
C VAL A 80 14.02 -1.47 -2.49
N GLY A 81 13.66 -0.22 -2.80
CA GLY A 81 14.53 0.79 -3.40
C GLY A 81 15.50 1.44 -2.41
N GLY A 82 15.21 1.39 -1.10
CA GLY A 82 16.12 1.85 -0.06
C GLY A 82 17.40 1.00 0.08
N GLY A 83 17.52 -0.11 -0.65
CA GLY A 83 18.67 -1.01 -0.62
C GLY A 83 19.62 -0.90 -1.81
N ARG A 84 19.35 -0.09 -2.84
CA ARG A 84 20.21 -0.05 -4.03
C ARG A 84 19.98 1.17 -4.93
N ASP A 85 20.40 2.35 -4.45
CA ASP A 85 20.65 3.52 -5.32
C ASP A 85 22.16 3.82 -5.42
N ASP A 86 23.02 2.82 -5.18
CA ASP A 86 24.48 2.94 -5.40
C ASP A 86 24.98 1.97 -6.48
N ALA A 87 24.29 1.92 -7.62
CA ALA A 87 24.88 1.34 -8.82
C ALA A 87 24.28 1.96 -10.09
N GLU A 88 25.16 2.66 -10.81
CA GLU A 88 25.12 3.02 -12.24
C GLU A 88 24.27 4.26 -12.60
N ILE A 89 24.81 5.33 -13.21
CA ILE A 89 25.99 5.50 -14.10
C ILE A 89 26.68 6.85 -13.82
#